data_AF-A0A371I606-F1
#
_entry.id   AF-A0A371I606-F1
#
_cell.length_a   1.000
_cell.length_b   1.000
_cell.length_c   1.000
_cell.angle_alpha   90.00
_cell.angle_beta   90.00
_cell.angle_gamma   90.00
#
_symmetry.space_group_name_H-M   'P 1'
#
loop_
_entity.id
_entity.type
_entity.pdbx_description
1 polymer ?
#
loop_
_entity_poly.entity_id
_entity_poly.type
_entity_poly.pdbx_seq_one_letter_code
_entity_poly.pdbx_strand_id
1 'polypeptide(L)'
;MPPPGDLPSLDDFMKQLAASNQEFQQTLSSSNLQFQQNMSAIVQDLKTQVGQLANSSAGSGNLPSQPIPNPRGNASVVSLRSGKELQAALLQKPRSASTESKLDANS
;
A
#
# COMPACT_ATOMS: atom_id res chain seq x y z
N MET A 1 22.84 30.31 -62.10
CA MET A 1 23.90 29.38 -61.66
C MET A 1 24.36 29.84 -60.28
N PRO A 2 24.37 28.98 -59.25
CA PRO A 2 25.06 29.33 -58.01
C PRO A 2 26.57 29.46 -58.32
N PRO A 3 27.30 30.36 -57.64
CA PRO A 3 28.71 30.61 -57.94
C PRO A 3 29.56 29.34 -57.69
N PRO A 4 30.65 29.15 -58.46
CA PRO A 4 31.55 28.02 -58.33
C PRO A 4 32.14 27.99 -56.91
N GLY A 5 32.01 26.83 -56.26
CA GLY A 5 32.17 26.66 -54.83
C GLY A 5 33.52 27.10 -54.28
N ASP A 6 33.45 27.88 -53.20
CA ASP A 6 34.54 28.00 -52.23
C ASP A 6 34.67 26.66 -51.51
N LEU A 7 35.72 25.91 -51.86
CA LEU A 7 36.13 24.76 -51.07
C LEU A 7 36.61 25.28 -49.70
N PRO A 8 36.14 24.69 -48.58
CA PRO A 8 36.58 25.11 -47.26
C PRO A 8 38.10 24.98 -47.15
N SER A 9 38.74 25.99 -46.56
CA SER A 9 40.18 25.96 -46.33
C SER A 9 40.54 24.86 -45.33
N LEU A 10 41.82 24.47 -45.27
CA LEU A 10 42.30 23.47 -44.29
C LEU A 10 41.95 23.88 -42.85
N ASP A 11 42.04 25.16 -42.53
CA ASP A 11 41.66 25.71 -41.23
C ASP A 11 40.16 25.55 -40.95
N ASP A 12 39.31 25.77 -41.95
CA ASP A 12 37.86 25.59 -41.82
C ASP A 12 37.50 24.12 -41.62
N PHE A 13 38.17 23.22 -42.34
CA PHE A 13 38.03 21.78 -42.14
C PHE A 13 38.43 21.35 -40.73
N MET A 14 39.58 21.82 -40.24
CA MET A 14 40.06 21.50 -38.89
C MET A 14 39.11 22.02 -37.81
N LYS A 15 38.55 23.22 -37.99
CA LYS A 15 37.53 23.77 -37.09
C LYS A 15 36.24 22.96 -37.13
N GLN A 16 35.78 22.58 -38.32
CA GLN A 16 34.57 21.77 -38.48
C GLN A 16 34.74 20.37 -37.87
N LEU A 17 35.91 19.76 -38.02
CA LEU A 17 36.23 18.48 -37.40
C LEU A 17 36.23 18.58 -35.86
N ALA A 18 36.81 19.65 -35.30
CA ALA A 18 36.80 19.89 -33.86
C ALA A 18 35.36 20.10 -33.34
N ALA A 19 34.56 20.92 -34.03
CA ALA A 19 33.16 21.16 -33.68
C ALA A 19 32.33 19.87 -33.75
N SER A 20 32.47 19.08 -34.82
CA SER A 20 31.73 17.83 -34.99
C SER A 20 32.08 16.80 -33.90
N ASN A 21 33.36 16.64 -33.55
CA ASN A 21 33.75 15.78 -32.45
C ASN A 21 33.23 16.28 -31.09
N GLN A 22 33.18 17.59 -30.88
CA GLN A 22 32.61 18.17 -29.67
C GLN A 22 31.10 17.94 -29.58
N GLU A 23 30.36 18.18 -30.67
CA GLU A 23 28.93 17.90 -30.73
C GLU A 23 28.64 16.42 -30.47
N PHE A 24 29.41 15.51 -31.07
CA PHE A 24 29.28 14.08 -30.80
C PHE A 24 29.43 13.75 -29.30
N GLN A 25 30.45 14.30 -28.64
CA GLN A 25 30.63 14.10 -27.20
C GLN A 25 29.51 14.70 -26.36
N GLN A 26 28.99 15.87 -26.75
CA GLN A 26 27.85 16.51 -26.09
C GLN A 26 26.57 15.68 -26.27
N THR A 27 26.31 15.17 -27.47
CA THR A 27 25.16 14.32 -27.77
C THR A 27 25.19 13.04 -26.95
N LEU A 28 26.35 12.36 -26.87
CA LEU A 28 26.49 11.16 -26.05
C LEU A 28 26.25 11.44 -24.57
N SER A 29 26.84 12.53 -24.05
CA SER A 29 26.70 12.90 -22.64
C SER A 29 25.25 13.28 -22.30
N SER A 30 24.61 14.06 -23.16
CA SER A 30 23.22 14.48 -23.01
C SER A 30 22.25 13.29 -23.09
N SER A 31 22.43 12.42 -24.09
CA SER A 31 21.63 11.21 -24.25
C SER A 31 21.74 10.29 -23.03
N ASN A 32 22.95 10.10 -22.51
CA ASN A 32 23.17 9.30 -21.32
C ASN A 32 22.50 9.90 -20.09
N LEU A 33 22.62 11.21 -19.87
CA LEU A 33 21.97 11.90 -18.76
C LEU A 33 20.44 11.79 -18.86
N GLN A 34 19.89 11.99 -20.05
CA GLN A 34 18.45 11.90 -20.27
C GLN A 34 17.93 10.48 -20.02
N PHE A 35 18.67 9.46 -20.47
CA PHE A 35 18.34 8.06 -20.17
C PHE A 35 18.33 7.80 -18.66
N GLN A 36 19.34 8.25 -17.92
CA GLN A 36 19.41 8.11 -16.46
C GLN A 36 18.23 8.81 -15.76
N GLN A 37 17.89 10.02 -16.19
CA GLN A 37 16.74 10.77 -15.65
C GLN A 37 15.42 10.07 -15.94
N ASN A 38 15.21 9.60 -17.17
CA ASN A 38 14.00 8.88 -17.56
C ASN A 38 13.83 7.61 -16.72
N MET A 39 14.91 6.84 -16.52
CA MET A 39 14.87 5.64 -15.69
C MET A 39 14.55 5.97 -14.23
N SER A 40 15.14 7.02 -13.67
CA SER A 40 14.81 7.47 -12.31
C SER A 40 13.34 7.87 -12.18
N ALA A 41 12.78 8.56 -13.18
CA ALA A 41 11.38 8.96 -13.19
C ALA A 41 10.44 7.74 -13.23
N ILE A 42 10.72 6.77 -14.11
CA ILE A 42 9.94 5.52 -14.21
C ILE A 42 9.97 4.75 -12.89
N VAL A 43 11.14 4.59 -12.28
CA VAL A 43 11.27 3.88 -10.98
C VAL A 43 10.48 4.59 -9.88
N GLN A 44 10.53 5.92 -9.84
CA GLN A 44 9.82 6.70 -8.83
C GLN A 44 8.29 6.63 -9.02
N ASP A 45 7.83 6.66 -10.27
CA ASP A 45 6.43 6.50 -10.62
C ASP A 45 5.91 5.11 -10.25
N LEU A 46 6.65 4.05 -10.60
CA LEU A 46 6.33 2.68 -10.20
C LEU A 46 6.23 2.52 -8.68
N LYS A 47 7.19 3.09 -7.93
CA LYS A 47 7.16 3.07 -6.47
C LYS A 47 5.89 3.75 -5.92
N THR A 48 5.48 4.85 -6.53
CA THR A 48 4.27 5.59 -6.15
C THR A 48 3.02 4.78 -6.42
N GLN A 49 2.88 4.22 -7.62
CA GLN A 49 1.75 3.37 -8.01
C GLN A 49 1.62 2.16 -7.06
N VAL A 50 2.72 1.47 -6.78
CA VAL A 50 2.72 0.32 -5.85
C VAL A 50 2.33 0.74 -4.42
N GLY A 51 2.84 1.88 -3.95
CA GLY A 51 2.47 2.42 -2.63
C GLY A 51 0.97 2.76 -2.53
N GLN A 52 0.39 3.35 -3.56
CA GLN A 52 -1.04 3.63 -3.62
C GLN A 52 -1.89 2.35 -3.63
N LEU A 53 -1.49 1.34 -4.42
CA LEU A 53 -2.15 0.05 -4.45
C LEU A 53 -2.15 -0.63 -3.07
N ALA A 54 -1.00 -0.65 -2.39
CA ALA A 54 -0.88 -1.23 -1.05
C ALA A 54 -1.80 -0.52 -0.03
N ASN A 55 -1.86 0.81 -0.06
CA ASN A 55 -2.74 1.59 0.83
C ASN A 55 -4.23 1.33 0.56
N SER A 56 -4.62 1.14 -0.70
CA SER A 56 -6.00 0.80 -1.05
C SER A 56 -6.41 -0.60 -0.59
N SER A 57 -5.46 -1.54 -0.51
CA SER A 57 -5.68 -2.91 -0.03
C SER A 57 -5.74 -2.99 1.51
N ALA A 58 -4.88 -2.24 2.21
CA ALA A 58 -4.85 -2.21 3.68
C ALA A 58 -6.06 -1.49 4.31
N GLY A 59 -6.77 -0.65 3.55
CA GLY A 59 -7.99 0.05 3.98
C GLY A 59 -9.26 -0.81 3.99
N SER A 60 -9.24 -2.03 3.45
CA SER A 60 -10.40 -2.93 3.40
C SER A 60 -10.71 -3.63 4.74
N GLY A 61 -10.08 -3.20 5.84
CA GLY A 61 -10.24 -3.79 7.17
C GLY A 61 -11.62 -3.60 7.83
N ASN A 62 -12.55 -2.88 7.20
CA ASN A 62 -13.94 -2.86 7.63
C ASN A 62 -14.85 -3.27 6.47
N LEU A 63 -15.14 -4.56 6.42
CA LEU A 63 -16.32 -5.02 5.71
C LEU A 63 -17.54 -4.30 6.30
N PRO A 64 -18.47 -3.77 5.48
CA PRO A 64 -19.74 -3.20 5.95
C PRO A 64 -20.63 -4.22 6.69
N SER A 65 -20.16 -5.47 6.82
CA SER A 65 -20.79 -6.57 7.53
C SER A 65 -20.34 -6.71 8.99
N GLN A 66 -19.81 -5.65 9.63
CA GLN A 66 -19.69 -5.65 11.08
C GLN A 66 -21.08 -5.89 11.68
N PRO A 67 -21.31 -6.97 12.46
CA PRO A 67 -22.61 -7.20 13.08
C PRO A 67 -22.90 -6.02 14.00
N ILE A 68 -23.90 -5.21 13.64
CA ILE A 68 -24.39 -4.17 14.54
C ILE A 68 -24.89 -4.89 15.80
N PRO A 69 -24.30 -4.66 16.98
CA PRO A 69 -24.81 -5.26 18.21
C PRO A 69 -26.26 -4.83 18.38
N ASN A 70 -27.19 -5.79 18.48
CA ASN A 70 -28.62 -5.51 18.60
C ASN A 70 -28.87 -4.54 19.77
N PRO A 71 -29.35 -3.30 19.51
CA PRO A 71 -29.56 -2.31 20.56
C PRO A 71 -30.63 -2.74 21.56
N ARG A 72 -31.50 -3.70 21.20
CA ARG A 72 -32.45 -4.33 22.12
C ARG A 72 -31.79 -5.43 22.95
N GLY A 73 -30.65 -5.15 23.59
CA GLY A 73 -29.88 -6.09 24.40
C GLY A 73 -30.79 -7.17 25.01
N ASN A 74 -30.60 -8.42 24.56
CA ASN A 74 -31.40 -9.57 24.95
C ASN A 74 -32.91 -9.45 24.66
N ALA A 75 -33.29 -9.65 23.39
CA ALA A 75 -34.67 -9.98 23.03
C ALA A 75 -35.00 -11.42 23.46
N SER A 76 -35.14 -11.66 24.76
CA SER A 76 -35.73 -12.89 25.29
C SER A 76 -36.48 -12.59 26.58
N VAL A 77 -37.55 -11.81 26.48
CA VAL A 77 -38.67 -11.94 27.40
C VAL A 77 -39.69 -12.82 26.69
N VAL A 78 -39.69 -14.10 27.05
CA VAL A 78 -40.79 -15.01 26.72
C VAL A 78 -41.78 -14.94 27.88
N SER A 79 -42.81 -14.11 27.75
CA SER A 79 -43.94 -14.14 28.70
C SER A 79 -44.83 -15.33 28.37
N LEU A 80 -44.90 -16.30 29.28
CA LEU A 80 -45.85 -17.40 29.18
C LEU A 80 -47.26 -16.86 29.48
N ARG A 81 -48.29 -17.37 28.79
CA ARG A 81 -49.69 -16.92 28.93
C ARG A 81 -50.27 -17.08 30.36
N SER A 82 -49.56 -17.76 31.25
CA SER A 82 -49.89 -17.87 32.68
C SER A 82 -49.44 -16.67 33.53
N GLY A 83 -48.81 -15.65 32.93
CA GLY A 83 -48.41 -14.43 33.62
C GLY A 83 -47.13 -14.55 34.46
N LYS A 84 -46.30 -15.57 34.22
CA LYS A 84 -45.02 -15.75 34.91
C LYS A 84 -43.85 -15.38 33.99
N GLU A 85 -42.98 -14.47 34.44
CA GLU A 85 -41.71 -14.15 33.78
C GLU A 85 -40.62 -15.15 34.19
N LEU A 86 -39.83 -15.60 33.22
CA LEU A 86 -38.66 -16.43 33.46
C LEU A 86 -37.48 -15.48 33.71
N GLN A 87 -37.08 -15.31 34.98
CA GLN A 87 -35.89 -14.52 35.31
C GLN A 87 -34.67 -15.17 34.67
N ALA A 88 -34.17 -14.59 33.59
CA ALA A 88 -32.86 -14.91 33.06
C ALA A 88 -31.86 -14.57 34.16
N ALA A 89 -31.23 -15.61 34.72
CA ALA A 89 -30.17 -15.48 35.71
C ALA A 89 -29.14 -14.49 35.16
N LEU A 90 -29.12 -13.29 35.73
CA LEU A 90 -28.07 -12.32 35.53
C LEU A 90 -26.76 -13.03 35.85
N LEU A 91 -25.98 -13.22 34.79
CA LEU A 91 -24.55 -13.48 34.73
C LEU A 91 -23.82 -13.13 36.04
N GLN A 92 -23.92 -13.97 37.07
CA GLN A 92 -23.10 -13.83 38.26
C GLN A 92 -21.78 -14.52 37.96
N LYS A 93 -20.84 -13.69 37.49
CA LYS A 93 -19.39 -13.76 37.69
C LYS A 93 -18.91 -15.10 38.27
N PRO A 94 -18.17 -15.94 37.52
CA PRO A 94 -17.30 -16.90 38.15
C PRO A 94 -16.16 -16.11 38.80
N ARG A 95 -16.30 -15.78 40.08
CA ARG A 95 -15.15 -15.45 40.92
C ARG A 95 -14.53 -16.79 41.30
N SER A 96 -13.35 -17.02 40.76
CA SER A 96 -12.49 -18.16 41.00
C SER A 96 -12.25 -18.35 42.51
N ALA A 97 -12.58 -19.52 43.03
CA ALA A 97 -11.87 -20.14 44.14
C ALA A 97 -12.06 -21.66 44.00
N SER A 98 -11.00 -22.28 43.51
CA SER A 98 -10.86 -23.73 43.37
C SER A 98 -10.84 -24.39 44.75
N THR A 99 -11.48 -25.56 44.81
CA THR A 99 -11.15 -26.74 45.63
C THR A 99 -11.28 -26.64 47.16
N GLU A 100 -12.40 -27.13 47.67
CA GLU A 100 -12.40 -28.02 48.84
C GLU A 100 -12.67 -29.44 48.33
N SER A 101 -11.66 -30.30 48.38
CA SER A 101 -11.86 -31.75 48.35
C SER A 101 -10.70 -32.40 49.09
N LYS A 102 -10.92 -32.68 50.37
CA LYS A 102 -10.10 -33.55 51.19
C LYS A 102 -10.36 -34.99 50.71
N LEU A 103 -9.29 -35.67 50.33
CA LEU A 103 -9.26 -37.09 49.98
C LEU A 103 -9.69 -37.92 51.18
N ASP A 104 -10.67 -38.80 51.01
CA ASP A 104 -10.87 -39.97 51.87
C ASP A 104 -11.44 -41.11 51.00
N ALA A 105 -10.54 -41.93 50.47
CA ALA A 105 -10.86 -43.24 49.90
C ALA A 105 -10.45 -44.31 50.91
N ASN A 106 -11.44 -44.99 51.46
CA ASN A 106 -11.34 -46.25 52.18
C ASN A 106 -12.20 -47.23 51.37
N SER A 107 -11.57 -48.11 50.59
CA SER A 107 -11.54 -49.57 50.81
C SER A 107 -10.93 -50.28 49.61
#